data_AF-A0A6C0J9N2-F1
#
_entry.id   AF-A0A6C0J9N2-F1
#
_cell.length_a   1.000
_cell.length_b   1.000
_cell.length_c   1.000
_cell.angle_alpha   90.00
_cell.angle_beta   90.00
_cell.angle_gamma   90.00
#
_symmetry.space_group_name_H-M   'P 1'
#
loop_
_entity.id
_entity.type
_entity.pdbx_description
1 polymer ?
#
loop_
_entity_poly.entity_id
_entity_poly.type
_entity_poly.pdbx_seq_one_letter_code
_entity_poly.pdbx_strand_id
1 'polypeptide(L)'
;MFNFLYYYFFYNIETEKELETLYNLSLFKHPNGKFYINGFWHKQNIKQNILNIKKVNTFNFGSINPILLQLSKLWHSNNEKDEYFWKNEWTKYGKNVQKDMDELQYFTNSICLFHEAVKLGLPDKYYNSKTNKCLIPLDKNLKFFN
;
A
#
# COMPACT_ATOMS: atom_id res chain seq x y z
N MET A 1 -29.80 -24.22 -19.58
CA MET A 1 -29.71 -22.83 -20.09
C MET A 1 -29.44 -21.91 -18.89
N PHE A 2 -28.24 -21.99 -18.34
CA PHE A 2 -27.75 -21.13 -17.25
C PHE A 2 -26.67 -20.21 -17.84
N ASN A 3 -26.45 -19.05 -17.22
CA ASN A 3 -25.22 -18.25 -17.32
C ASN A 3 -25.10 -17.09 -18.33
N PHE A 4 -26.17 -16.36 -18.67
CA PHE A 4 -25.96 -14.98 -19.17
C PHE A 4 -26.18 -13.95 -18.06
N LEU A 5 -27.31 -13.99 -17.37
CA LEU A 5 -27.61 -13.10 -16.24
C LEU A 5 -26.67 -13.33 -15.04
N TYR A 6 -26.34 -14.60 -14.75
CA TYR A 6 -25.40 -14.94 -13.69
C TYR A 6 -24.00 -14.40 -14.03
N TYR A 7 -23.49 -14.66 -15.23
CA TYR A 7 -22.20 -14.15 -15.66
C TYR A 7 -22.14 -12.61 -15.62
N TYR A 8 -23.18 -11.92 -16.10
CA TYR A 8 -23.25 -10.46 -16.08
C TYR A 8 -23.29 -9.89 -14.66
N PHE A 9 -24.04 -10.53 -13.75
CA PHE A 9 -24.12 -10.13 -12.35
C PHE A 9 -22.78 -10.28 -11.62
N PHE A 10 -22.09 -11.42 -11.78
CA PHE A 10 -20.78 -11.64 -11.17
C PHE A 10 -19.70 -10.75 -11.78
N TYR A 11 -19.73 -10.54 -13.11
CA TYR A 11 -18.82 -9.61 -13.79
C TYR A 11 -19.01 -8.17 -13.30
N ASN A 12 -20.24 -7.73 -13.08
CA ASN A 12 -20.54 -6.41 -12.52
C ASN A 12 -20.08 -6.27 -11.06
N ILE A 13 -20.20 -7.32 -10.24
CA ILE A 13 -19.71 -7.31 -8.86
C ILE A 13 -18.17 -7.22 -8.81
N GLU A 14 -17.47 -7.98 -9.64
CA GLU A 14 -16.00 -7.92 -9.69
C GLU A 14 -15.53 -6.54 -10.17
N THR A 15 -16.18 -5.96 -11.17
CA THR A 15 -15.85 -4.61 -11.67
C THR A 15 -16.18 -3.51 -10.67
N GLU A 16 -17.28 -3.61 -9.92
CA GLU A 16 -17.64 -2.67 -8.85
C GLU A 16 -16.64 -2.75 -7.68
N LYS A 17 -16.24 -3.95 -7.26
CA LYS A 17 -15.21 -4.15 -6.23
C LYS A 17 -13.82 -3.67 -6.69
N GLU A 18 -13.52 -3.79 -7.98
CA GLU A 18 -12.30 -3.22 -8.58
C GLU A 18 -12.30 -1.70 -8.64
N LEU A 19 -13.49 -1.08 -8.78
CA LEU A 19 -13.72 0.37 -8.75
C LEU A 19 -13.67 0.93 -7.31
N GLU A 20 -14.06 0.16 -6.31
CA GLU A 20 -13.96 0.53 -4.89
C GLU A 20 -12.52 0.46 -4.37
N THR A 21 -11.71 -0.44 -4.93
CA THR A 21 -10.30 -0.58 -4.54
C THR A 21 -9.46 0.57 -5.08
N LEU A 22 -9.02 1.44 -4.18
CA LEU A 22 -8.26 2.64 -4.54
C LEU A 22 -6.76 2.50 -4.21
N TYR A 23 -6.41 1.77 -3.16
CA TYR A 23 -5.02 1.60 -2.72
C TYR A 23 -4.63 0.14 -2.53
N ASN A 24 -3.33 -0.10 -2.43
CA ASN A 24 -2.76 -1.38 -2.04
C ASN A 24 -1.70 -1.18 -0.96
N LEU A 25 -1.78 -1.98 0.10
CA LEU A 25 -0.66 -2.25 1.00
C LEU A 25 0.14 -3.40 0.39
N SER A 26 1.39 -3.11 0.01
CA SER A 26 2.33 -4.11 -0.49
C SER A 26 3.22 -4.59 0.64
N LEU A 27 3.24 -5.89 0.87
CA LEU A 27 4.12 -6.56 1.81
C LEU A 27 5.06 -7.51 1.08
N PHE A 28 6.22 -7.81 1.67
CA PHE A 28 7.08 -8.90 1.25
C PHE A 28 7.30 -9.88 2.40
N LYS A 29 7.40 -11.18 2.07
CA LYS A 29 7.74 -12.23 3.02
C LYS A 29 9.25 -12.45 2.99
N HIS A 30 9.90 -12.21 4.11
CA HIS A 30 11.32 -12.48 4.26
C HIS A 30 11.56 -14.00 4.46
N PRO A 31 12.75 -14.54 4.13
CA PRO A 31 13.08 -15.94 4.36
C PRO A 31 12.89 -16.46 5.79
N ASN A 32 12.87 -15.56 6.79
CA ASN A 32 12.56 -15.91 8.19
C ASN A 32 11.05 -16.14 8.45
N GLY A 33 10.22 -16.11 7.42
CA GLY A 33 8.78 -16.31 7.48
C GLY A 33 7.96 -15.07 7.86
N LYS A 34 8.60 -13.95 8.22
CA LYS A 34 7.92 -12.72 8.64
C LYS A 34 7.60 -11.82 7.45
N PHE A 35 6.52 -11.05 7.58
CA PHE A 35 6.13 -10.04 6.61
C PHE A 35 6.66 -8.67 7.01
N TYR A 36 7.02 -7.89 6.01
CA TYR A 36 7.52 -6.53 6.12
C TYR A 36 6.84 -5.67 5.05
N ILE A 37 6.70 -4.38 5.33
CA ILE A 37 6.12 -3.43 4.38
C ILE A 37 7.11 -3.26 3.23
N ASN A 38 6.60 -3.40 2.01
CA ASN A 38 7.30 -3.07 0.78
C ASN A 38 6.87 -1.68 0.28
N GLY A 39 5.58 -1.34 0.43
CA GLY A 39 5.01 -0.14 -0.15
C GLY A 39 3.55 0.11 0.24
N PHE A 40 3.08 1.35 0.10
CA PHE A 40 1.66 1.70 0.21
C PHE A 40 1.27 2.67 -0.92
N TRP A 41 0.47 2.19 -1.88
CA TRP A 41 0.34 2.86 -3.18
C TRP A 41 -1.10 2.96 -3.66
N HIS A 42 -1.41 4.03 -4.40
CA HIS A 42 -2.66 4.15 -5.15
C HIS A 42 -2.65 3.17 -6.36
N LYS A 43 -3.76 2.44 -6.60
CA LYS A 43 -3.89 1.40 -7.63
C LYS A 43 -3.69 1.94 -9.06
N GLN A 44 -4.11 3.18 -9.34
CA GLN A 44 -3.99 3.78 -10.68
C GLN A 44 -2.57 4.27 -11.08
N ASN A 45 -1.53 4.03 -10.26
CA ASN A 45 -0.19 4.56 -10.53
C ASN A 45 0.63 3.86 -11.64
N ILE A 46 0.02 3.09 -12.55
CA ILE A 46 0.73 2.52 -13.72
C ILE A 46 0.59 3.40 -14.98
N LYS A 47 -0.35 4.34 -15.02
CA LYS A 47 -0.47 5.31 -16.14
C LYS A 47 -0.89 6.70 -15.67
N GLN A 48 -0.07 7.39 -14.87
CA GLN A 48 -0.38 8.80 -14.58
C GLN A 48 0.85 9.69 -14.35
N ASN A 49 1.35 10.17 -15.49
CA ASN A 49 1.71 11.58 -15.72
C ASN A 49 0.53 12.58 -15.47
N ILE A 50 -0.60 12.17 -14.85
CA ILE A 50 -1.88 12.93 -14.86
C ILE A 50 -2.40 13.26 -13.45
N LEU A 51 -1.69 12.93 -12.38
CA LEU A 51 -1.88 13.61 -11.08
C LEU A 51 -0.63 14.43 -10.77
N ASN A 52 -0.34 15.39 -11.65
CA ASN A 52 0.51 16.53 -11.31
C ASN A 52 -0.24 17.41 -10.30
N ILE A 53 -0.50 16.87 -9.10
CA ILE A 53 -0.67 17.69 -7.92
C ILE A 53 0.73 18.25 -7.68
N LYS A 54 0.98 19.47 -8.17
CA LYS A 54 2.20 20.24 -7.88
C LYS A 54 2.23 20.56 -6.38
N LYS A 55 2.49 19.57 -5.54
CA LYS A 55 3.11 19.77 -4.23
C LYS A 55 4.59 19.55 -4.42
N VAL A 56 5.35 20.64 -4.48
CA VAL A 56 6.78 20.59 -4.19
C VAL A 56 6.90 20.38 -2.67
N ASN A 57 6.62 19.16 -2.23
CA ASN A 57 6.93 18.75 -0.86
C ASN A 57 8.27 18.04 -0.94
N THR A 58 9.34 18.77 -0.65
CA THR A 58 10.63 18.17 -0.31
C THR A 58 10.40 17.27 0.89
N PHE A 59 10.64 15.97 0.74
CA PHE A 59 10.57 15.01 1.84
C PHE A 59 11.36 15.53 3.05
N ASN A 60 10.67 15.76 4.16
CA ASN A 60 11.30 16.16 5.41
C ASN A 60 11.54 14.95 6.30
N PHE A 61 12.75 14.39 6.27
CA PHE A 61 13.09 13.24 7.12
C PHE A 61 12.88 13.51 8.62
N GLY A 62 13.08 14.75 9.07
CA GLY A 62 12.89 15.11 10.48
C GLY A 62 11.45 14.94 10.97
N SER A 63 10.44 14.99 10.09
CA SER A 63 9.03 14.82 10.48
C SER A 63 8.69 13.40 10.90
N ILE A 64 9.44 12.40 10.42
CA ILE A 64 9.20 10.98 10.71
C ILE A 64 10.02 10.46 11.89
N ASN A 65 10.85 11.31 12.52
CA ASN A 65 11.63 10.99 13.71
C ASN A 65 10.83 10.23 14.80
N PRO A 66 9.58 10.61 15.13
CA PRO A 66 8.80 9.92 16.17
C PRO A 66 8.54 8.43 15.91
N ILE A 67 8.60 7.99 14.65
CA ILE A 67 8.25 6.62 14.25
C ILE A 67 9.44 5.82 13.66
N LEU A 68 10.65 6.40 13.59
CA LEU A 68 11.80 5.79 12.92
C LEU A 68 12.12 4.38 13.40
N LEU A 69 11.99 4.10 14.70
CA LEU A 69 12.28 2.79 15.27
C LEU A 69 11.25 1.73 14.85
N GLN A 70 9.99 2.12 14.64
CA GLN A 70 8.98 1.21 14.11
C GLN A 70 9.15 1.04 12.61
N LEU A 71 9.43 2.12 11.91
CA LEU A 71 9.61 2.13 10.47
C LEU A 71 10.82 1.29 10.04
N SER A 72 11.96 1.38 10.70
CA SER A 72 13.14 0.53 10.41
C SER A 72 12.87 -0.96 10.69
N LYS A 73 12.08 -1.28 11.71
CA LYS A 73 11.72 -2.67 12.01
C LYS A 73 10.80 -3.28 10.98
N LEU A 74 9.85 -2.50 10.46
CA LEU A 74 8.75 -3.00 9.63
C LEU A 74 8.92 -2.70 8.14
N TRP A 75 9.67 -1.68 7.77
CA TRP A 75 9.76 -1.15 6.41
C TRP A 75 11.19 -0.71 6.07
N HIS A 76 12.14 -1.64 6.06
CA HIS A 76 13.54 -1.37 5.71
C HIS A 76 13.90 -1.81 4.29
N SER A 77 15.00 -1.27 3.76
CA SER A 77 15.59 -1.70 2.50
C SER A 77 16.79 -2.61 2.74
N ASN A 78 16.93 -3.64 1.90
CA ASN A 78 18.13 -4.48 1.86
C ASN A 78 19.21 -3.94 0.90
N ASN A 79 18.86 -2.97 0.06
CA ASN A 79 19.68 -2.53 -1.07
C ASN A 79 20.23 -1.11 -0.93
N GLU A 80 19.61 -0.29 -0.08
CA GLU A 80 20.01 1.10 0.15
C GLU A 80 19.73 1.50 1.61
N LYS A 81 20.20 2.68 2.03
CA LYS A 81 19.84 3.20 3.35
C LYS A 81 18.34 3.47 3.41
N ASP A 82 17.72 3.09 4.51
CA ASP A 82 16.29 3.27 4.78
C ASP A 82 15.79 4.69 4.49
N GLU A 83 16.55 5.72 4.85
CA GLU A 83 16.21 7.12 4.56
C GLU A 83 15.98 7.39 3.06
N TYR A 84 16.88 6.90 2.20
CA TYR A 84 16.75 7.08 0.75
C TYR A 84 15.56 6.30 0.21
N PHE A 85 15.34 5.10 0.74
CA PHE A 85 14.21 4.28 0.36
C PHE A 85 12.87 4.92 0.74
N TRP A 86 12.72 5.43 1.97
CA TRP A 86 11.51 6.12 2.40
C TRP A 86 11.27 7.40 1.63
N LYS A 87 12.33 8.17 1.36
CA LYS A 87 12.25 9.34 0.49
C LYS A 87 11.72 8.97 -0.90
N ASN A 88 12.18 7.86 -1.47
CA ASN A 88 11.73 7.36 -2.77
C ASN A 88 10.26 6.94 -2.74
N GLU A 89 9.84 6.18 -1.71
CA GLU A 89 8.46 5.74 -1.53
C GLU A 89 7.50 6.93 -1.38
N TRP A 90 7.84 7.91 -0.54
CA TRP A 90 7.07 9.14 -0.40
C TRP A 90 6.97 9.93 -1.71
N THR A 91 8.10 10.13 -2.37
CA THR A 91 8.19 10.97 -3.58
C THR A 91 7.42 10.36 -4.76
N LYS A 92 7.43 9.03 -4.89
CA LYS A 92 6.77 8.31 -5.97
C LYS A 92 5.29 8.09 -5.67
N TYR A 93 4.97 7.71 -4.45
CA TYR A 93 3.64 7.21 -4.10
C TYR A 93 2.98 8.06 -3.03
N GLY A 94 3.64 8.27 -1.89
CA GLY A 94 3.06 8.91 -0.70
C GLY A 94 2.41 10.27 -0.97
N LYS A 95 3.11 11.18 -1.66
CA LYS A 95 2.60 12.53 -1.98
C LYS A 95 1.32 12.55 -2.82
N ASN A 96 0.98 11.43 -3.47
CA ASN A 96 -0.16 11.28 -4.36
C ASN A 96 -1.27 10.40 -3.75
N VAL A 97 -1.09 9.87 -2.54
CA VAL A 97 -2.08 8.99 -1.91
C VAL A 97 -3.34 9.76 -1.56
N GLN A 98 -3.23 10.82 -0.76
CA GLN A 98 -4.35 11.71 -0.40
C GLN A 98 -3.89 13.16 -0.40
N LYS A 99 -4.78 14.09 -0.78
CA LYS A 99 -4.46 15.50 -1.02
C LYS A 99 -3.74 16.17 0.16
N ASP A 100 -4.14 15.87 1.39
CA ASP A 100 -3.68 16.53 2.61
C ASP A 100 -2.91 15.61 3.57
N MET A 101 -2.52 14.43 3.10
CA MET A 101 -1.64 13.54 3.85
C MET A 101 -0.21 14.07 3.82
N ASP A 102 0.43 14.19 4.99
CA ASP A 102 1.86 14.50 5.12
C ASP A 102 2.73 13.24 5.25
N GLU A 103 4.06 13.40 5.33
CA GLU A 103 5.00 12.29 5.46
C GLU A 103 4.70 11.44 6.70
N LEU A 104 4.53 12.07 7.86
CA LEU A 104 4.34 11.38 9.13
C LEU A 104 3.04 10.57 9.10
N GLN A 105 1.96 11.14 8.60
CA GLN A 105 0.68 10.48 8.42
C GLN A 105 0.78 9.30 7.45
N TYR A 106 1.46 9.45 6.32
CA TYR A 106 1.63 8.36 5.35
C TYR A 106 2.35 7.15 5.95
N PHE A 107 3.49 7.37 6.61
CA PHE A 107 4.24 6.27 7.22
C PHE A 107 3.52 5.69 8.44
N THR A 108 2.88 6.52 9.27
CA THR A 108 2.09 6.06 10.41
C THR A 108 0.91 5.20 9.95
N ASN A 109 0.15 5.67 8.95
CA ASN A 109 -0.96 4.91 8.38
C ASN A 109 -0.47 3.58 7.81
N SER A 110 0.65 3.56 7.10
CA SER A 110 1.21 2.32 6.56
C SER A 110 1.57 1.30 7.66
N ILE A 111 2.12 1.76 8.79
CA ILE A 111 2.41 0.92 9.95
C ILE A 111 1.11 0.39 10.59
N CYS A 112 0.10 1.26 10.77
CA CYS A 112 -1.20 0.85 11.30
C CYS A 112 -1.88 -0.20 10.41
N LEU A 113 -1.89 0.05 9.09
CA LEU A 113 -2.43 -0.87 8.10
C LEU A 113 -1.70 -2.22 8.10
N PHE A 114 -0.38 -2.22 8.27
CA PHE A 114 0.38 -3.46 8.43
C PHE A 114 -0.11 -4.26 9.65
N HIS A 115 -0.20 -3.63 10.81
CA HIS A 115 -0.64 -4.30 12.03
C HIS A 115 -2.07 -4.84 11.91
N GLU A 116 -2.97 -4.05 11.32
CA GLU A 116 -4.34 -4.47 11.08
C GLU A 116 -4.41 -5.63 10.08
N ALA A 117 -3.67 -5.57 8.97
CA ALA A 117 -3.60 -6.66 7.98
C ALA A 117 -3.12 -7.97 8.61
N VAL A 118 -2.05 -7.92 9.42
CA VAL A 118 -1.53 -9.08 10.14
C VAL A 118 -2.57 -9.62 11.12
N LYS A 119 -3.24 -8.76 11.88
CA LYS A 119 -4.31 -9.15 12.81
C LYS A 119 -5.47 -9.86 12.10
N LEU A 120 -5.79 -9.44 10.89
CA LEU A 120 -6.86 -10.00 10.05
C LEU A 120 -6.41 -11.24 9.23
N GLY A 121 -5.15 -11.65 9.31
CA GLY A 121 -4.62 -12.78 8.51
C GLY A 121 -4.56 -12.50 7.01
N LEU A 122 -4.61 -11.24 6.59
CA LEU A 122 -4.59 -10.86 5.18
C LEU A 122 -3.27 -11.17 4.45
N PRO A 123 -2.08 -11.09 5.08
CA PRO A 123 -0.84 -11.45 4.41
C PRO A 123 -0.88 -12.86 3.83
N ASP A 124 -1.40 -13.85 4.57
CA ASP A 124 -1.51 -15.23 4.08
C ASP A 124 -2.57 -15.38 2.99
N LYS A 125 -3.70 -14.67 3.12
CA LYS A 125 -4.77 -14.63 2.10
C LYS A 125 -4.30 -14.08 0.75
N TYR A 126 -3.49 -13.02 0.77
CA TYR A 126 -3.04 -12.30 -0.43
C TYR A 126 -1.60 -12.68 -0.85
N TYR A 127 -1.00 -13.69 -0.24
CA TYR A 127 0.38 -14.08 -0.53
C TYR A 127 0.53 -14.71 -1.92
N ASN A 128 1.51 -14.22 -2.67
CA ASN A 128 1.93 -14.82 -3.93
C ASN A 128 3.32 -15.45 -3.80
N SER A 129 3.36 -16.78 -3.75
CA SER A 129 4.59 -17.57 -3.59
C SER A 129 5.59 -17.45 -4.73
N LYS A 130 5.16 -17.02 -5.94
CA LYS A 130 6.07 -16.79 -7.08
C LYS A 130 6.88 -15.50 -6.92
N THR A 131 6.34 -14.53 -6.19
CA THR A 131 6.95 -13.19 -6.05
C THR A 131 7.38 -12.88 -4.62
N ASN A 132 7.00 -13.72 -3.66
CA ASN A 132 7.15 -13.51 -2.22
C ASN A 132 6.50 -12.22 -1.72
N LYS A 133 5.46 -11.73 -2.41
CA LYS A 133 4.76 -10.48 -2.10
C LYS A 133 3.29 -10.71 -1.78
N CYS A 134 2.73 -9.79 -1.01
CA CYS A 134 1.30 -9.63 -0.81
C CYS A 134 0.89 -8.25 -1.33
N LEU A 135 -0.22 -8.18 -2.07
CA LEU A 135 -0.86 -6.93 -2.46
C LEU A 135 -2.27 -6.94 -1.88
N ILE A 136 -2.45 -6.19 -0.79
CA ILE A 136 -3.67 -6.21 -0.01
C ILE A 136 -4.48 -4.95 -0.38
N PRO A 137 -5.66 -5.09 -0.99
CA PRO A 137 -6.45 -3.98 -1.49
C PRO A 137 -7.14 -3.21 -0.36
N LEU A 138 -7.24 -1.88 -0.51
CA LEU A 138 -7.97 -0.98 0.38
C LEU A 138 -8.90 -0.05 -0.38
N ASP A 139 -9.99 0.35 0.27
CA ASP A 139 -10.90 1.37 -0.20
C ASP A 139 -10.32 2.79 -0.06
N LYS A 140 -11.07 3.80 -0.52
CA LYS A 140 -10.69 5.21 -0.41
C LYS A 140 -10.49 5.73 1.03
N ASN A 141 -11.06 5.04 2.02
CA ASN A 141 -11.00 5.36 3.45
C ASN A 141 -9.91 4.55 4.18
N LEU A 142 -9.04 3.85 3.43
CA LEU A 142 -7.98 2.99 3.96
C LEU A 142 -8.51 1.80 4.77
N LYS A 143 -9.66 1.24 4.37
CA LYS A 143 -10.23 0.03 4.97
C LYS A 143 -10.00 -1.18 4.07
N PHE A 144 -9.70 -2.32 4.69
CA PHE A 144 -9.60 -3.59 3.98
C PHE A 144 -10.97 -4.13 3.59
N PHE A 145 -11.04 -4.77 2.43
CA PHE A 145 -12.19 -5.57 2.03
C PHE A 145 -12.11 -6.93 2.72
N ASN A 146 -12.84 -7.09 3.83
CA ASN A 146 -13.00 -8.39 4.49
C ASN A 146 -14.07 -9.23 3.79
#